data_AF-A0A8S0VRJ0-F1
#
_entry.id   AF-A0A8S0VRJ0-F1
#
_cell.length_a   1.000
_cell.length_b   1.000
_cell.length_c   1.000
_cell.angle_alpha   90.00
_cell.angle_beta   90.00
_cell.angle_gamma   90.00
#
_symmetry.space_group_name_H-M   'P 1'
#
loop_
_entity.id
_entity.type
_entity.pdbx_description
1 polymer ?
#
loop_
_entity_poly.entity_id
_entity_poly.type
_entity_poly.pdbx_seq_one_letter_code
_entity_poly.pdbx_strand_id
1 'polypeptide(L)'
;MDEDVAMMAVDGQETPTSTSNSRSVAPPASPQDLSSVWTAENSTQQRIIQFITRWPPSRTPFAYGPWIYASRGGMSEGIAGQNIPGLKAAFQALLGAGRVTVDTVDQISKTNNVVTGKWMGVVKVSTCKEGEKHVICIYVNDYTNKPEVDALRKGLRSLGVKWRIGFKTDAYTHLNIYKDNPWNLRPSRFHE
;
A
#
# COMPACT_ATOMS: atom_id res chain seq x y z
N MET A 1 42.99 -47.23 24.90
CA MET A 1 42.09 -47.86 25.88
C MET A 1 40.76 -47.17 25.71
N ASP A 2 39.86 -47.85 25.00
CA ASP A 2 38.43 -47.62 25.15
C ASP A 2 38.03 -47.86 26.61
N GLU A 3 37.07 -47.09 27.12
CA GLU A 3 35.81 -47.64 27.64
C GLU A 3 34.87 -46.52 28.14
N ASP A 4 33.64 -46.57 27.64
CA ASP A 4 32.46 -45.80 28.03
C ASP A 4 32.02 -46.06 29.47
N VAL A 5 31.50 -45.06 30.18
CA VAL A 5 30.36 -45.23 31.13
C VAL A 5 29.47 -43.97 31.21
N ALA A 6 28.31 -44.10 30.58
CA ALA A 6 26.94 -43.70 30.99
C ALA A 6 26.64 -42.34 31.67
N MET A 7 25.88 -41.52 30.93
CA MET A 7 24.53 -41.04 31.24
C MET A 7 24.11 -40.89 32.72
N MET A 8 23.92 -39.65 33.16
CA MET A 8 22.87 -39.31 34.15
C MET A 8 22.09 -38.08 33.67
N ALA A 9 20.80 -38.30 33.44
CA ALA A 9 19.80 -37.25 33.30
C ALA A 9 19.61 -36.57 34.66
N VAL A 10 19.57 -35.25 34.67
CA VAL A 10 19.10 -34.47 35.82
C VAL A 10 17.96 -33.58 35.34
N ASP A 11 16.84 -33.75 36.04
CA ASP A 11 15.53 -33.19 35.79
C ASP A 11 15.49 -31.66 35.70
N GLY A 12 14.70 -31.20 34.73
CA GLY A 12 13.69 -30.16 34.91
C GLY A 12 14.04 -28.92 35.72
N GLN A 13 14.72 -27.97 35.09
CA GLN A 13 14.47 -26.56 35.40
C GLN A 13 13.62 -25.96 34.28
N GLU A 14 12.35 -25.72 34.61
CA GLU A 14 11.41 -24.94 33.82
C GLU A 14 12.01 -23.58 33.51
N THR A 15 12.46 -23.41 32.26
CA THR A 15 12.71 -22.09 31.70
C THR A 15 11.41 -21.29 31.76
N PRO A 16 11.42 -20.05 32.28
CA PRO A 16 10.23 -19.23 32.31
C PRO A 16 9.77 -19.01 30.87
N THR A 17 8.63 -19.60 30.56
CA THR A 17 7.91 -19.42 29.31
C THR A 17 7.80 -17.92 29.06
N SER A 18 8.41 -17.45 27.97
CA SER A 18 8.12 -16.12 27.47
C SER A 18 6.62 -16.10 27.23
N THR A 19 5.87 -15.39 28.08
CA THR A 19 4.50 -15.01 27.78
C THR A 19 4.53 -14.15 26.53
N SER A 20 4.46 -14.82 25.38
CA SER A 20 4.05 -14.24 24.13
C SER A 20 2.66 -13.69 24.38
N ASN A 21 2.59 -12.41 24.75
CA ASN A 21 1.39 -11.61 24.68
C ASN A 21 1.06 -11.41 23.19
N SER A 22 0.72 -12.51 22.52
CA SER A 22 -0.01 -12.53 21.27
C SER A 22 -1.40 -11.98 21.58
N ARG A 23 -1.51 -10.64 21.66
CA ARG A 23 -2.80 -9.96 21.58
C ARG A 23 -3.39 -10.29 20.22
N SER A 24 -4.17 -11.36 20.17
CA SER A 24 -4.93 -11.74 19.00
C SER A 24 -5.88 -10.60 18.64
N VAL A 25 -5.89 -10.22 17.36
CA VAL A 25 -6.88 -9.27 16.84
C VAL A 25 -8.15 -10.06 16.60
N ALA A 26 -9.27 -9.70 17.24
CA ALA A 26 -10.54 -10.36 16.99
C ALA A 26 -10.97 -10.18 15.51
N PRO A 27 -11.61 -11.19 14.89
CA PRO A 27 -12.04 -11.09 13.50
C PRO A 27 -12.99 -9.92 13.26
N PRO A 28 -13.00 -9.34 12.04
CA PRO A 28 -14.05 -8.42 11.65
C PRO A 28 -15.37 -9.18 11.48
N ALA A 29 -16.49 -8.49 11.70
CA ALA A 29 -17.80 -8.99 11.32
C ALA A 29 -17.97 -8.96 9.79
N SER A 30 -17.30 -8.02 9.11
CA SER A 30 -17.31 -7.89 7.65
C SER A 30 -15.99 -7.32 7.11
N PRO A 31 -15.60 -7.60 5.85
CA PRO A 31 -14.43 -6.96 5.24
C PRO A 31 -14.46 -5.43 5.26
N GLN A 32 -15.66 -4.83 5.30
CA GLN A 32 -15.86 -3.38 5.39
C GLN A 32 -15.38 -2.79 6.72
N ASP A 33 -15.31 -3.59 7.79
CA ASP A 33 -14.84 -3.13 9.11
C ASP A 33 -13.37 -2.68 9.09
N LEU A 34 -12.58 -3.17 8.12
CA LEU A 34 -11.21 -2.74 7.88
C LEU A 34 -11.12 -1.36 7.21
N SER A 35 -12.26 -0.70 6.95
CA SER A 35 -12.33 0.62 6.32
C SER A 35 -12.97 1.64 7.26
N SER A 36 -12.49 2.89 7.23
CA SER A 36 -13.12 4.00 7.96
C SER A 36 -13.12 5.29 7.13
N VAL A 37 -14.24 6.01 7.19
CA VAL A 37 -14.41 7.33 6.57
C VAL A 37 -14.20 8.42 7.62
N TRP A 38 -13.39 9.43 7.29
CA TRP A 38 -12.91 10.50 8.15
C TRP A 38 -13.30 11.86 7.57
N THR A 39 -14.26 12.53 8.19
CA THR A 39 -14.72 13.86 7.80
C THR A 39 -14.10 14.92 8.72
N ALA A 40 -14.36 16.21 8.48
CA ALA A 40 -13.91 17.25 9.39
C ALA A 40 -14.50 17.08 10.80
N GLU A 41 -15.74 16.57 10.88
CA GLU A 41 -16.51 16.46 12.12
C GLU A 41 -16.09 15.25 12.97
N ASN A 42 -15.66 14.15 12.34
CA ASN A 42 -15.38 12.90 13.06
C ASN A 42 -13.88 12.55 13.15
N SER A 43 -12.98 13.40 12.64
CA SER A 43 -11.52 13.20 12.72
C SER A 43 -10.94 13.55 14.10
N THR A 44 -11.50 12.97 15.16
CA THR A 44 -11.03 13.18 16.54
C THR A 44 -9.87 12.24 16.87
N GLN A 45 -8.97 12.68 17.76
CA GLN A 45 -7.85 11.86 18.24
C GLN A 45 -8.35 10.55 18.86
N GLN A 46 -9.45 10.59 19.62
CA GLN A 46 -10.05 9.41 20.23
C GLN A 46 -10.46 8.37 19.19
N ARG A 47 -11.13 8.79 18.11
CA ARG A 47 -11.57 7.87 17.06
C ARG A 47 -10.38 7.30 16.27
N ILE A 48 -9.35 8.10 16.02
CA ILE A 48 -8.09 7.64 15.42
C ILE A 48 -7.46 6.53 16.26
N ILE A 49 -7.33 6.75 17.57
CA ILE A 49 -6.78 5.78 18.51
C ILE A 49 -7.63 4.51 18.54
N GLN A 50 -8.95 4.63 18.60
CA GLN A 50 -9.85 3.48 18.58
C GLN A 50 -9.68 2.64 17.31
N PHE A 51 -9.63 3.27 16.14
CA PHE A 51 -9.49 2.57 14.86
C PHE A 51 -8.14 1.84 14.75
N ILE A 52 -7.03 2.53 15.05
CA ILE A 52 -5.68 1.94 14.97
C ILE A 52 -5.49 0.86 16.05
N THR A 53 -6.12 1.00 17.21
CA THR A 53 -6.09 -0.03 18.27
C THR A 53 -6.88 -1.27 17.88
N ARG A 54 -8.03 -1.10 17.20
CA ARG A 54 -8.85 -2.22 16.73
C ARG A 54 -8.20 -2.94 15.56
N TRP A 55 -7.58 -2.21 14.64
CA TRP A 55 -6.95 -2.72 13.41
C TRP A 55 -5.48 -2.30 13.27
N PRO A 56 -4.60 -2.77 14.18
CA PRO A 56 -3.16 -2.50 14.08
C PRO A 56 -2.59 -3.28 12.88
N PRO A 57 -2.02 -2.62 11.85
CA PRO A 57 -1.59 -3.31 10.64
C PRO A 57 -0.63 -4.48 10.89
N SER A 58 0.27 -4.35 11.87
CA SER A 58 1.24 -5.37 12.25
C SER A 58 0.66 -6.61 12.93
N ARG A 59 -0.60 -6.58 13.38
CA ARG A 59 -1.25 -7.73 14.01
C ARG A 59 -2.57 -8.12 13.35
N THR A 60 -3.15 -7.30 12.48
CA THR A 60 -4.35 -7.65 11.72
C THR A 60 -3.99 -8.71 10.69
N PRO A 61 -4.49 -9.96 10.78
CA PRO A 61 -4.14 -11.04 9.86
C PRO A 61 -4.56 -10.76 8.41
N PHE A 62 -3.72 -11.18 7.45
CA PHE A 62 -4.04 -11.14 6.02
C PHE A 62 -5.36 -11.85 5.68
N ALA A 63 -5.71 -12.90 6.43
CA ALA A 63 -6.97 -13.64 6.26
C ALA A 63 -8.23 -12.79 6.50
N TYR A 64 -8.13 -11.65 7.20
CA TYR A 64 -9.28 -10.75 7.42
C TYR A 64 -9.54 -9.83 6.21
N GLY A 65 -8.54 -9.69 5.35
CA GLY A 65 -8.56 -8.83 4.19
C GLY A 65 -7.16 -8.31 3.90
N PRO A 66 -6.82 -8.01 2.63
CA PRO A 66 -5.46 -7.61 2.25
C PRO A 66 -5.09 -6.18 2.66
N TRP A 67 -6.07 -5.35 3.03
CA TRP A 67 -5.89 -3.90 3.21
C TRP A 67 -6.76 -3.37 4.34
N ILE A 68 -6.19 -2.46 5.13
CA ILE A 68 -6.90 -1.54 6.03
C ILE A 68 -6.99 -0.19 5.32
N TYR A 69 -8.16 0.44 5.31
CA TYR A 69 -8.44 1.68 4.58
C TYR A 69 -8.85 2.82 5.51
N ALA A 70 -8.39 4.02 5.18
CA ALA A 70 -8.92 5.26 5.74
C ALA A 70 -9.19 6.24 4.59
N SER A 71 -10.38 6.85 4.53
CA SER A 71 -10.74 7.80 3.47
C SER A 71 -11.31 9.12 3.99
N ARG A 72 -11.24 10.20 3.21
CA ARG A 72 -11.78 11.52 3.59
C ARG A 72 -13.26 11.76 3.21
N GLY A 73 -13.96 10.74 2.71
CA GLY A 73 -15.43 10.79 2.55
C GLY A 73 -15.99 11.63 1.39
N GLY A 74 -15.15 12.25 0.58
CA GLY A 74 -15.53 12.78 -0.72
C GLY A 74 -14.48 12.35 -1.72
N MET A 75 -14.87 11.91 -2.92
CA MET A 75 -14.08 12.02 -4.16
C MET A 75 -14.71 11.17 -5.28
N SER A 76 -15.41 11.84 -6.19
CA SER A 76 -15.82 11.34 -7.51
C SER A 76 -15.24 12.15 -8.68
N GLU A 77 -14.67 13.34 -8.42
CA GLU A 77 -14.36 14.31 -9.50
C GLU A 77 -13.16 13.92 -10.38
N GLY A 78 -12.10 13.28 -9.86
CA GLY A 78 -10.93 12.89 -10.67
C GLY A 78 -11.05 11.52 -11.36
N ILE A 79 -12.09 10.75 -11.04
CA ILE A 79 -12.46 9.53 -11.79
C ILE A 79 -13.43 9.89 -12.92
N ALA A 80 -14.21 10.96 -12.74
CA ALA A 80 -15.12 11.46 -13.78
C ALA A 80 -14.31 11.86 -15.03
N GLY A 81 -14.57 11.19 -16.15
CA GLY A 81 -13.95 11.50 -17.43
C GLY A 81 -12.65 10.74 -17.74
N GLN A 82 -12.25 9.73 -16.96
CA GLN A 82 -11.11 8.87 -17.34
C GLN A 82 -11.46 8.01 -18.57
N ASN A 83 -10.65 8.10 -19.63
CA ASN A 83 -10.80 7.27 -20.82
C ASN A 83 -9.93 6.00 -20.74
N ILE A 84 -10.30 5.07 -19.85
CA ILE A 84 -9.57 3.79 -19.70
C ILE A 84 -9.52 2.98 -21.01
N PRO A 85 -10.59 2.88 -21.82
CA PRO A 85 -10.53 2.20 -23.11
C PRO A 85 -9.52 2.85 -24.07
N GLY A 86 -9.53 4.19 -24.17
CA GLY A 86 -8.59 4.94 -24.99
C GLY A 86 -7.13 4.80 -24.53
N LEU A 87 -6.90 4.79 -23.21
CA LEU A 87 -5.59 4.51 -22.64
C LEU A 87 -5.06 3.15 -23.09
N LYS A 88 -5.90 2.10 -22.99
CA LYS A 88 -5.52 0.74 -23.41
C LYS A 88 -5.28 0.66 -24.91
N ALA A 89 -6.12 1.28 -25.73
CA ALA A 89 -5.96 1.32 -27.18
C ALA A 89 -4.66 2.02 -27.59
N ALA A 90 -4.36 3.18 -27.01
CA ALA A 90 -3.13 3.91 -27.24
C ALA A 90 -1.90 3.09 -26.81
N PHE A 91 -1.99 2.36 -25.69
CA PHE A 91 -0.92 1.46 -25.26
C PHE A 91 -0.71 0.29 -26.24
N GLN A 92 -1.78 -0.30 -26.78
CA GLN A 92 -1.65 -1.33 -27.82
C GLN A 92 -0.96 -0.79 -29.08
N ALA A 93 -1.23 0.46 -29.47
CA ALA A 93 -0.50 1.10 -30.57
C ALA A 93 1.00 1.28 -30.26
N LEU A 94 1.35 1.64 -29.02
CA LEU A 94 2.75 1.70 -28.58
C LEU A 94 3.44 0.32 -28.61
N LEU A 95 2.71 -0.74 -28.24
CA LEU A 95 3.21 -2.11 -28.32
C LEU A 95 3.53 -2.50 -29.76
N GLY A 96 2.58 -2.28 -30.68
CA GLY A 96 2.78 -2.56 -32.12
C GLY A 96 3.93 -1.76 -32.74
N ALA A 97 4.19 -0.56 -32.23
CA ALA A 97 5.28 0.30 -32.71
C ALA A 97 6.63 0.05 -31.99
N GLY A 98 6.69 -0.78 -30.95
CA GLY A 98 7.89 -0.97 -30.13
C GLY A 98 8.33 0.29 -29.37
N ARG A 99 7.41 1.19 -29.02
CA ARG A 99 7.69 2.52 -28.43
C ARG A 99 7.23 2.65 -26.97
N VAL A 100 7.25 1.56 -26.22
CA VAL A 100 6.87 1.60 -24.80
C VAL A 100 8.02 2.15 -23.96
N THR A 101 7.88 3.40 -23.51
CA THR A 101 8.85 4.13 -22.69
C THR A 101 8.14 4.83 -21.54
N VAL A 102 8.88 5.44 -20.62
CA VAL A 102 8.28 6.23 -19.53
C VAL A 102 7.44 7.37 -20.09
N ASP A 103 8.02 8.12 -21.03
CA ASP A 103 7.44 9.35 -21.56
C ASP A 103 6.22 9.05 -22.43
N THR A 104 6.27 8.00 -23.24
CA THR A 104 5.12 7.61 -24.07
C THR A 104 3.96 7.11 -23.23
N VAL A 105 4.23 6.38 -22.13
CA VAL A 105 3.17 5.95 -21.19
C VAL A 105 2.59 7.17 -20.45
N ASP A 106 3.43 8.11 -20.00
CA ASP A 106 3.01 9.35 -19.35
C ASP A 106 2.12 10.20 -20.29
N GLN A 107 2.50 10.29 -21.56
CA GLN A 107 1.75 11.05 -22.56
C GLN A 107 0.37 10.45 -22.82
N ILE A 108 0.26 9.12 -23.01
CA ILE A 108 -1.06 8.50 -23.19
C ILE A 108 -1.90 8.56 -21.91
N SER A 109 -1.28 8.59 -20.72
CA SER A 109 -1.95 8.81 -19.43
C SER A 109 -2.66 10.16 -19.43
N LYS A 110 -1.93 11.23 -19.78
CA LYS A 110 -2.43 12.61 -19.84
C LYS A 110 -3.51 12.78 -20.91
N THR A 111 -3.26 12.29 -22.13
CA THR A 111 -4.23 12.38 -23.24
C THR A 111 -5.56 11.71 -22.92
N ASN A 112 -5.55 10.65 -22.11
CA ASN A 112 -6.75 9.90 -21.74
C ASN A 112 -7.31 10.28 -20.36
N ASN A 113 -6.84 11.38 -19.76
CA ASN A 113 -7.24 11.86 -18.44
C ASN A 113 -7.07 10.79 -17.33
N VAL A 114 -6.09 9.89 -17.44
CA VAL A 114 -5.77 8.90 -16.41
C VAL A 114 -4.60 9.43 -15.58
N VAL A 115 -4.81 10.58 -14.93
CA VAL A 115 -3.76 11.31 -14.19
C VAL A 115 -3.82 11.09 -12.68
N THR A 116 -4.71 10.22 -12.21
CA THR A 116 -4.84 9.91 -10.78
C THR A 116 -3.74 8.99 -10.27
N GLY A 117 -3.51 9.07 -8.96
CA GLY A 117 -2.94 7.98 -8.17
C GLY A 117 -4.06 7.12 -7.56
N LYS A 118 -3.83 5.81 -7.53
CA LYS A 118 -4.78 4.72 -7.22
C LYS A 118 -5.83 4.97 -6.13
N TRP A 119 -7.06 5.37 -6.48
CA TRP A 119 -8.19 5.58 -5.54
C TRP A 119 -8.01 6.80 -4.62
N MET A 120 -8.43 7.94 -5.16
CA MET A 120 -8.42 9.26 -4.55
C MET A 120 -8.97 9.29 -3.11
N GLY A 121 -8.31 10.06 -2.24
CA GLY A 121 -8.80 10.34 -0.88
C GLY A 121 -8.79 9.16 0.08
N VAL A 122 -8.28 8.01 -0.37
CA VAL A 122 -8.05 6.81 0.43
C VAL A 122 -6.57 6.75 0.80
N VAL A 123 -6.28 6.20 1.96
CA VAL A 123 -4.97 5.62 2.25
C VAL A 123 -5.21 4.18 2.60
N LYS A 124 -4.27 3.31 2.21
CA LYS A 124 -4.35 1.91 2.59
C LYS A 124 -3.02 1.41 3.10
N VAL A 125 -3.09 0.51 4.07
CA VAL A 125 -1.94 -0.21 4.58
C VAL A 125 -2.23 -1.70 4.51
N SER A 126 -1.26 -2.48 4.06
CA SER A 126 -1.43 -3.93 3.99
C SER A 126 -1.55 -4.52 5.39
N THR A 127 -2.41 -5.52 5.53
CA THR A 127 -2.49 -6.34 6.74
C THR A 127 -1.23 -7.19 6.93
N CYS A 128 -1.10 -7.81 8.10
CA CYS A 128 0.05 -8.62 8.47
C CYS A 128 0.04 -9.94 7.71
N LYS A 129 1.11 -10.16 6.95
CA LYS A 129 1.44 -11.43 6.31
C LYS A 129 2.85 -11.82 6.74
N GLU A 130 2.99 -13.03 7.25
CA GLU A 130 4.24 -13.51 7.83
C GLU A 130 5.40 -13.39 6.83
N GLY A 131 6.54 -12.86 7.29
CA GLY A 131 7.73 -12.63 6.47
C GLY A 131 7.65 -11.48 5.47
N GLU A 132 6.50 -10.80 5.33
CA GLU A 132 6.34 -9.67 4.39
C GLU A 132 6.37 -8.32 5.09
N LYS A 133 6.99 -7.33 4.42
CA LYS A 133 6.95 -5.94 4.86
C LYS A 133 5.60 -5.32 4.55
N HIS A 134 5.12 -4.44 5.42
CA HIS A 134 3.92 -3.65 5.13
C HIS A 134 4.14 -2.70 3.95
N VAL A 135 3.11 -2.58 3.13
CA VAL A 135 3.01 -1.55 2.09
C VAL A 135 1.97 -0.54 2.51
N ILE A 136 2.35 0.74 2.54
CA ILE A 136 1.43 1.87 2.71
C ILE A 136 1.28 2.54 1.35
N CYS A 137 0.04 2.71 0.88
CA CYS A 137 -0.28 3.46 -0.32
C CYS A 137 -1.09 4.70 0.07
N ILE A 138 -0.61 5.85 -0.38
CA ILE A 138 -1.28 7.14 -0.25
C ILE A 138 -1.40 7.71 -1.65
N TYR A 139 -2.56 8.28 -1.94
CA TYR A 139 -2.93 8.66 -3.29
C TYR A 139 -3.02 10.17 -3.43
N VAL A 140 -2.75 10.63 -4.64
CA VAL A 140 -2.88 12.03 -5.07
C VAL A 140 -3.94 12.08 -6.17
N ASN A 141 -4.59 13.23 -6.29
CA ASN A 141 -5.64 13.44 -7.28
C ASN A 141 -5.06 13.57 -8.68
N ASP A 142 -3.97 14.33 -8.82
CA ASP A 142 -3.30 14.55 -10.09
C ASP A 142 -1.79 14.46 -9.88
N TYR A 143 -1.15 13.42 -10.44
CA TYR A 143 0.30 13.28 -10.32
C TYR A 143 1.08 14.34 -11.10
N THR A 144 0.43 15.03 -12.03
CA THR A 144 1.02 16.13 -12.81
C THR A 144 1.05 17.43 -12.01
N ASN A 145 0.21 17.55 -10.98
CA ASN A 145 0.25 18.62 -9.99
C ASN A 145 1.44 18.43 -9.03
N LYS A 146 2.63 18.85 -9.48
CA LYS A 146 3.86 18.73 -8.68
C LYS A 146 3.74 19.34 -7.27
N PRO A 147 3.15 20.54 -7.07
CA PRO A 147 2.91 21.06 -5.73
C PRO A 147 2.13 20.12 -4.79
N GLU A 148 1.10 19.43 -5.29
CA GLU A 148 0.34 18.46 -4.49
C GLU A 148 1.21 17.26 -4.08
N VAL A 149 1.96 16.71 -5.04
CA VAL A 149 2.86 15.57 -4.80
C VAL A 149 3.97 15.95 -3.80
N ASP A 150 4.56 17.14 -3.95
CA ASP A 150 5.63 17.64 -3.10
C ASP A 150 5.11 17.92 -1.67
N ALA A 151 3.92 18.52 -1.55
CA ALA A 151 3.28 18.75 -0.26
C ALA A 151 3.00 17.43 0.47
N LEU A 152 2.47 16.42 -0.23
CA LEU A 152 2.25 15.08 0.33
C LEU A 152 3.56 14.45 0.79
N ARG A 153 4.60 14.49 -0.06
CA ARG A 153 5.92 13.92 0.28
C ARG A 153 6.53 14.62 1.48
N LYS A 154 6.48 15.95 1.54
CA LYS A 154 6.94 16.74 2.69
C LYS A 154 6.19 16.39 3.96
N GLY A 155 4.86 16.23 3.89
CA GLY A 155 4.04 15.78 5.01
C GLY A 155 4.44 14.40 5.53
N LEU A 156 4.73 13.44 4.64
CA LEU A 156 5.21 12.12 5.06
C LEU A 156 6.58 12.19 5.73
N ARG A 157 7.49 13.04 5.22
CA ARG A 157 8.80 13.25 5.85
C ARG A 157 8.69 13.90 7.22
N SER A 158 7.80 14.89 7.40
CA SER A 158 7.59 15.53 8.72
C SER A 158 6.98 14.58 9.75
N LEU A 159 6.23 13.57 9.31
CA LEU A 159 5.74 12.47 10.15
C LEU A 159 6.81 11.40 10.47
N GLY A 160 8.05 11.59 10.02
CA GLY A 160 9.17 10.69 10.35
C GLY A 160 9.33 9.49 9.41
N VAL A 161 8.64 9.47 8.26
CA VAL A 161 8.86 8.43 7.23
C VAL A 161 10.26 8.61 6.66
N LYS A 162 11.19 7.70 6.98
CA LYS A 162 12.59 7.72 6.50
C LYS A 162 12.87 6.79 5.33
N TRP A 163 12.06 5.75 5.15
CA TRP A 163 12.24 4.81 4.03
C TRP A 163 11.96 5.45 2.67
N ARG A 164 12.34 4.75 1.59
CA ARG A 164 12.11 5.19 0.22
C ARG A 164 10.60 5.27 -0.05
N ILE A 165 10.14 6.42 -0.55
CA ILE A 165 8.76 6.66 -0.96
C ILE A 165 8.72 6.56 -2.49
N GLY A 166 8.19 5.45 -3.01
CA GLY A 166 7.95 5.26 -4.44
C GLY A 166 6.56 5.74 -4.85
N PHE A 167 6.41 6.18 -6.10
CA PHE A 167 5.13 6.64 -6.63
C PHE A 167 4.65 5.72 -7.76
N LYS A 168 3.39 5.29 -7.82
CA LYS A 168 2.87 4.50 -8.95
C LYS A 168 1.62 5.19 -9.50
N THR A 169 1.65 5.52 -10.80
CA THR A 169 0.49 6.11 -11.48
C THR A 169 -0.59 5.05 -11.74
N ASP A 170 -1.84 5.48 -11.91
CA ASP A 170 -2.93 4.57 -12.24
C ASP A 170 -2.81 3.95 -13.62
N ALA A 171 -2.28 4.69 -14.60
CA ALA A 171 -2.00 4.11 -15.90
C ALA A 171 -1.14 2.85 -15.80
N TYR A 172 -0.14 2.80 -14.92
CA TYR A 172 0.70 1.61 -14.77
C TYR A 172 -0.09 0.44 -14.19
N THR A 173 -1.08 0.70 -13.34
CA THR A 173 -2.00 -0.34 -12.85
C THR A 173 -2.92 -0.83 -13.97
N HIS A 174 -3.54 0.08 -14.73
CA HIS A 174 -4.46 -0.27 -15.82
C HIS A 174 -3.80 -0.95 -17.02
N LEU A 175 -2.52 -0.65 -17.27
CA LEU A 175 -1.71 -1.22 -18.34
C LEU A 175 -0.89 -2.45 -17.90
N ASN A 176 -1.10 -2.93 -16.67
CA ASN A 176 -0.37 -4.07 -16.09
C ASN A 176 1.16 -3.91 -16.07
N ILE A 177 1.65 -2.68 -15.90
CA ILE A 177 3.07 -2.38 -15.72
C ILE A 177 3.42 -2.57 -14.24
N TYR A 178 3.91 -3.77 -13.92
CA TYR A 178 4.38 -4.16 -12.59
C TYR A 178 5.89 -4.39 -12.58
N LYS A 179 6.42 -4.93 -11.47
CA LYS A 179 7.81 -5.37 -11.39
C LYS A 179 8.05 -6.43 -12.48
N ASP A 180 9.25 -6.44 -13.06
CA ASP A 180 9.66 -7.43 -14.04
C ASP A 180 8.81 -7.44 -15.34
N ASN A 181 8.26 -6.27 -15.71
CA ASN A 181 7.57 -6.11 -17.00
C ASN A 181 8.56 -6.21 -18.18
N PRO A 182 8.09 -6.62 -19.38
CA PRO A 182 8.94 -6.90 -20.53
C PRO A 182 9.65 -5.68 -21.13
N TRP A 183 9.25 -4.47 -20.72
CA TRP A 183 9.86 -3.20 -21.19
C TRP A 183 10.90 -2.67 -20.20
N ASN A 184 11.21 -3.42 -19.14
CA ASN A 184 12.14 -3.04 -18.07
C ASN A 184 11.82 -1.67 -17.43
N LEU A 185 10.54 -1.27 -17.47
CA LEU A 185 10.10 -0.02 -16.88
C LEU A 185 10.05 -0.15 -15.36
N ARG A 186 10.63 0.81 -14.63
CA ARG A 186 10.44 0.85 -13.17
C ARG A 186 8.96 1.12 -12.85
N PRO A 187 8.26 0.26 -12.09
CA PRO A 187 6.85 0.44 -11.75
C PRO A 187 6.62 1.47 -10.64
N SER A 188 7.70 2.09 -10.16
CA SER A 188 7.68 3.26 -9.29
C SER A 188 8.39 4.43 -9.96
N ARG A 189 7.81 5.62 -9.83
CA ARG A 189 8.14 6.89 -10.47
C ARG A 189 8.36 7.98 -9.42
N PHE A 190 8.60 9.19 -9.92
CA PHE A 190 9.05 10.43 -9.30
C PHE A 190 10.57 10.60 -9.11
N HIS A 191 11.02 11.75 -9.62
CA HIS A 191 12.34 12.34 -9.52
C HIS A 191 12.54 12.96 -8.12
N GLU A 192 13.79 12.96 -7.65
CA GLU A 192 14.31 14.08 -6.85
C GLU A 192 14.53 15.28 -7.77
#